data_AF-A0A2D9REV0-F1
#
_entry.id   AF-A0A2D9REV0-F1
#
_cell.length_a   1.000
_cell.length_b   1.000
_cell.length_c   1.000
_cell.angle_alpha   90.00
_cell.angle_beta   90.00
_cell.angle_gamma   90.00
#
_symmetry.space_group_name_H-M   'P 1'
#
loop_
_entity.id
_entity.type
_entity.pdbx_description
1 polymer ?
#
loop_
_entity_poly.entity_id
_entity_poly.type
_entity_poly.pdbx_seq_one_letter_code
_entity_poly.pdbx_strand_id
1 'polypeptide(L)'
;MCSDLETLSNHVAEPKIVLNRMAKRVFGHSISVDKAEHALKRKAVAAISSDWDAAAAAVNMGMPISSASPGSRMGKDVKTLVETLLSDSELTQKSKAA
;
A
#
# COMPACT_ATOMS: atom_id res chain seq x y z
N MET A 1 3.01 12.45 -12.94
CA MET A 1 2.30 11.16 -13.03
C MET A 1 1.06 11.11 -12.15
N CYS A 2 1.17 11.27 -10.83
CA CYS A 2 0.01 11.34 -9.94
C CYS A 2 -0.83 12.63 -10.15
N SER A 3 -0.16 13.78 -10.25
CA SER A 3 -0.78 15.06 -10.65
C SER A 3 -1.51 14.94 -11.99
N ASP A 4 -0.91 14.23 -12.94
CA ASP A 4 -1.43 14.09 -14.29
C ASP A 4 -2.68 13.21 -14.28
N LEU A 5 -2.72 12.17 -13.45
CA LEU A 5 -3.91 11.35 -13.19
C LEU A 5 -5.05 12.18 -12.59
N GLU A 6 -4.74 13.05 -11.63
CA GLU A 6 -5.74 13.96 -11.04
C GLU A 6 -6.28 14.91 -12.10
N THR A 7 -5.41 15.54 -12.89
CA THR A 7 -5.81 16.41 -14.02
C THR A 7 -6.65 15.66 -15.06
N LEU A 8 -6.24 14.46 -15.45
CA LEU A 8 -6.98 13.61 -16.39
C LEU A 8 -8.34 13.18 -15.83
N SER A 9 -8.44 13.04 -14.51
CA SER A 9 -9.70 12.71 -13.84
C SER A 9 -10.58 13.94 -13.59
N ASN A 10 -10.21 15.15 -14.02
CA ASN A 10 -10.86 16.41 -13.60
C ASN A 10 -10.94 16.56 -12.08
N HIS A 11 -9.89 16.15 -11.36
CA HIS A 11 -9.82 16.10 -9.90
C HIS A 11 -10.90 15.21 -9.25
N VAL A 12 -11.55 14.32 -10.00
CA VAL A 12 -12.53 13.37 -9.47
C VAL A 12 -11.85 12.20 -8.74
N ALA A 13 -10.65 11.81 -9.16
CA ALA A 13 -9.88 10.77 -8.50
C ALA A 13 -8.75 11.37 -7.66
N GLU A 14 -8.65 10.95 -6.40
CA GLU A 14 -7.49 11.20 -5.55
C GLU A 14 -6.64 9.92 -5.48
N PRO A 15 -5.52 9.83 -6.24
CA PRO A 15 -4.70 8.63 -6.28
C PRO A 15 -4.05 8.36 -4.93
N LYS A 16 -4.28 7.16 -4.40
CA LYS A 16 -3.60 6.68 -3.19
C LYS A 16 -2.29 6.00 -3.55
N ILE A 17 -1.24 6.29 -2.78
CA ILE A 17 0.11 5.74 -3.02
C ILE A 17 0.36 4.57 -2.07
N VAL A 18 0.75 3.42 -2.60
CA VAL A 18 1.23 2.28 -1.81
C VAL A 18 2.70 2.03 -2.11
N LEU A 19 3.54 2.11 -1.09
CA LEU A 19 4.97 1.80 -1.21
C LEU A 19 5.15 0.29 -1.10
N ASN A 20 5.42 -0.38 -2.22
CA ASN A 20 5.60 -1.82 -2.23
C ASN A 20 7.06 -2.21 -2.00
N ARG A 21 7.29 -3.42 -1.46
CA ARG A 21 8.60 -4.07 -1.35
C ARG A 21 9.60 -3.31 -0.47
N MET A 22 9.10 -2.75 0.62
CA MET A 22 9.91 -2.01 1.58
C MET A 22 10.80 -2.97 2.36
N ALA A 23 12.08 -3.00 2.02
CA ALA A 23 13.06 -3.83 2.70
C ALA A 23 13.70 -3.05 3.87
N LYS A 24 13.60 -3.60 5.08
CA LYS A 24 14.33 -3.09 6.24
C LYS A 24 15.73 -3.71 6.26
N ARG A 25 16.61 -3.21 5.39
CA ARG A 25 17.99 -3.66 5.32
C ARG A 25 18.82 -3.00 6.43
N VAL A 26 19.58 -3.82 7.16
CA VAL A 26 20.59 -3.35 8.12
C VAL A 26 21.90 -3.01 7.39
N PHE A 27 22.16 -3.66 6.25
CA PHE A 27 23.31 -3.42 5.38
C PHE A 27 22.87 -3.15 3.93
N GLY A 28 23.47 -2.15 3.31
CA GLY A 28 23.16 -1.71 1.95
C GLY A 28 22.10 -0.61 1.87
N HIS A 29 21.92 -0.04 0.68
CA HIS A 29 20.97 1.04 0.47
C HIS A 29 19.51 0.54 0.50
N SER A 30 18.69 1.15 1.35
CA SER A 30 17.24 1.11 1.27
C SER A 30 16.66 2.51 1.36
N ILE A 31 15.53 2.72 0.71
CA ILE A 31 14.76 3.95 0.82
C ILE A 31 13.77 3.75 1.98
N SER A 32 13.80 4.65 2.97
CA SER A 32 12.79 4.67 4.03
C SER A 32 11.48 5.26 3.52
N VAL A 33 10.37 4.98 4.22
CA VAL A 33 9.06 5.56 3.92
C VAL A 33 9.15 7.09 3.87
N ASP A 34 9.74 7.72 4.88
CA ASP A 34 9.86 9.19 4.94
C ASP A 34 10.61 9.78 3.74
N LYS A 35 11.68 9.12 3.28
CA LYS A 35 12.44 9.56 2.10
C LYS A 35 11.61 9.40 0.81
N ALA A 36 10.86 8.31 0.70
CA ALA A 36 9.97 8.09 -0.43
C ALA A 36 8.85 9.14 -0.47
N GLU A 37 8.19 9.39 0.66
CA GLU A 37 7.13 10.41 0.77
C GLU A 37 7.66 11.81 0.50
N HIS A 38 8.84 12.15 1.02
CA HIS A 38 9.50 13.43 0.75
C HIS A 38 9.79 13.60 -0.74
N ALA A 39 10.33 12.57 -1.40
CA ALA A 39 10.61 12.60 -2.84
C ALA A 39 9.33 12.71 -3.68
N LEU A 40 8.27 12.02 -3.27
CA LEU A 40 6.96 12.03 -3.93
C LEU A 40 6.14 13.29 -3.62
N LYS A 41 6.54 14.06 -2.59
CA LYS A 41 5.78 15.19 -2.02
C LYS A 41 4.34 14.81 -1.65
N ARG A 42 4.13 13.55 -1.28
CA ARG A 42 2.82 12.96 -0.99
C ARG A 42 2.96 11.88 0.07
N LYS A 43 1.90 11.72 0.88
CA LYS A 43 1.80 10.62 1.84
C LYS A 43 1.41 9.32 1.16
N ALA A 44 2.01 8.23 1.59
CA ALA A 44 1.59 6.90 1.22
C ALA A 44 0.49 6.43 2.16
N VAL A 45 -0.55 5.78 1.61
CA VAL A 45 -1.61 5.18 2.44
C VAL A 45 -1.10 3.92 3.14
N ALA A 46 -0.12 3.24 2.55
CA ALA A 46 0.53 2.08 3.16
C ALA A 46 1.93 1.85 2.62
N ALA A 47 2.72 1.09 3.40
CA ALA A 47 4.00 0.54 3.02
C ALA A 47 3.97 -0.98 3.24
N ILE A 48 4.19 -1.75 2.18
CA ILE A 48 4.18 -3.22 2.21
C ILE A 48 5.62 -3.72 2.33
N SER A 49 5.90 -4.47 3.39
CA SER A 49 7.21 -5.04 3.64
C SER A 49 7.63 -6.03 2.56
N SER A 50 8.92 -6.08 2.27
CA SER A 50 9.47 -7.14 1.42
C SER A 50 9.54 -8.45 2.20
N ASP A 51 8.73 -9.43 1.79
CA ASP A 51 8.71 -10.81 2.28
C ASP A 51 8.69 -11.74 1.07
N TRP A 52 9.87 -12.18 0.64
CA TRP A 52 10.03 -12.92 -0.61
C TRP A 52 9.48 -14.34 -0.53
N ASP A 53 9.65 -14.99 0.62
CA ASP A 53 9.21 -16.36 0.83
C ASP A 53 7.69 -16.45 0.83
N ALA A 54 7.02 -15.53 1.55
CA ALA A 54 5.57 -15.46 1.56
C ALA A 54 5.00 -15.11 0.17
N ALA A 55 5.63 -14.18 -0.56
CA ALA A 55 5.21 -13.82 -1.91
C ALA A 55 5.37 -14.99 -2.89
N ALA A 56 6.49 -15.71 -2.84
CA ALA A 56 6.74 -16.87 -3.69
C ALA A 56 5.73 -18.00 -3.40
N ALA A 57 5.44 -18.28 -2.12
CA ALA A 57 4.43 -19.25 -1.73
C ALA A 57 3.04 -18.90 -2.30
N ALA A 58 2.62 -17.64 -2.17
CA ALA A 58 1.34 -17.17 -2.70
C ALA A 58 1.21 -17.31 -4.22
N VAL A 59 2.23 -16.87 -4.95
CA VAL A 59 2.25 -16.96 -6.42
C VAL A 59 2.27 -18.42 -6.87
N ASN A 60 3.11 -19.26 -6.27
CA ASN A 60 3.24 -20.67 -6.67
C ASN A 60 1.97 -21.49 -6.39
N MET A 61 1.24 -21.15 -5.32
CA MET A 61 -0.03 -21.81 -5.00
C MET A 61 -1.22 -21.22 -5.77
N GLY A 62 -1.05 -20.08 -6.46
CA GLY A 62 -2.16 -19.37 -7.10
C GLY A 62 -3.20 -18.85 -6.10
N MET A 63 -2.78 -18.59 -4.85
CA MET A 63 -3.67 -18.19 -3.76
C MET A 63 -3.32 -16.80 -3.22
N PRO A 64 -4.28 -16.06 -2.65
CA PRO A 64 -3.99 -14.80 -1.96
C PRO A 64 -2.97 -14.99 -0.82
N ILE A 65 -2.17 -13.95 -0.55
CA ILE A 65 -1.13 -13.98 0.49
C ILE A 65 -1.68 -14.33 1.89
N SER A 66 -2.92 -13.95 2.18
CA SER A 66 -3.62 -14.26 3.43
C SER A 66 -3.90 -15.76 3.59
N SER A 67 -4.14 -16.48 2.50
CA SER A 67 -4.41 -17.92 2.48
C SER A 67 -3.13 -18.73 2.33
N ALA A 68 -2.22 -18.30 1.45
CA ALA A 68 -0.99 -19.03 1.14
C ALA A 68 0.11 -18.89 2.21
N SER A 69 0.15 -17.75 2.92
CA SER A 69 1.10 -17.52 4.00
C SER A 69 0.45 -16.78 5.17
N PRO A 70 -0.45 -17.46 5.92
CA PRO A 70 -1.15 -16.86 7.05
C PRO A 70 -0.17 -16.32 8.10
N GLY A 71 -0.36 -15.08 8.52
CA GLY A 71 0.47 -14.45 9.55
C GLY A 71 1.83 -13.92 9.09
N SER A 72 2.18 -14.07 7.80
CA SER A 72 3.35 -13.43 7.18
C SER A 72 3.34 -11.91 7.37
N ARG A 73 4.53 -11.29 7.31
CA ARG A 73 4.63 -9.83 7.50
C ARG A 73 3.91 -9.11 6.37
N MET A 74 4.13 -9.54 5.12
CA MET A 74 3.42 -8.98 3.96
C MET A 74 1.90 -9.19 4.07
N GLY A 75 1.44 -10.36 4.54
CA GLY A 75 0.01 -10.60 4.74
C GLY A 75 -0.61 -9.66 5.78
N LYS A 76 0.10 -9.36 6.87
CA LYS A 76 -0.33 -8.39 7.89
C LYS A 76 -0.40 -6.97 7.32
N ASP A 77 0.63 -6.54 6.59
CA ASP A 77 0.66 -5.20 5.99
C ASP A 77 -0.49 -5.00 4.99
N VAL A 78 -0.77 -6.02 4.17
CA VAL A 78 -1.91 -6.00 3.22
C VAL A 78 -3.24 -5.98 3.97
N LYS A 79 -3.39 -6.74 5.06
CA LYS A 79 -4.60 -6.70 5.89
C LYS A 79 -4.83 -5.30 6.44
N THR A 80 -3.81 -4.66 7.01
CA THR A 80 -3.91 -3.28 7.52
C THR A 80 -4.27 -2.29 6.42
N LEU A 81 -3.68 -2.41 5.22
CA LEU A 81 -4.06 -1.58 4.08
C LEU A 81 -5.56 -1.72 3.73
N VAL A 82 -6.08 -2.95 3.69
CA VAL A 82 -7.50 -3.19 3.43
C VAL A 82 -8.38 -2.52 4.49
N GLU A 83 -8.03 -2.65 5.77
CA GLU A 83 -8.74 -2.00 6.88
C GLU A 83 -8.75 -0.48 6.73
N THR A 84 -7.60 0.14 6.43
CA THR A 84 -7.49 1.59 6.19
C THR A 84 -8.37 2.04 5.02
N LEU A 85 -8.38 1.31 3.90
CA LEU A 85 -9.18 1.66 2.73
C LEU A 85 -10.69 1.56 3.00
N LEU A 86 -11.11 0.58 3.79
CA LEU A 86 -12.51 0.42 4.18
C LEU A 86 -12.94 1.58 5.09
N SER A 87 -12.14 1.94 6.10
CA SER A 87 -12.44 3.07 6.99
C SER A 87 -12.50 4.41 6.25
N ASP A 88 -11.57 4.65 5.31
CA ASP A 88 -11.60 5.86 4.47
C ASP A 88 -12.88 5.95 3.63
N SER A 89 -13.34 4.81 3.10
CA SER A 89 -14.57 4.74 2.30
C SER A 89 -15.80 5.08 3.16
N GLU A 90 -15.88 4.58 4.38
CA GLU A 90 -16.96 4.89 5.32
C GLU A 90 -17.00 6.38 5.70
N LEU A 91 -15.83 6.99 5.94
CA LEU A 91 -15.72 8.42 6.22
C LEU A 91 -16.16 9.26 5.02
N THR A 92 -15.75 8.86 3.81
CA THR A 92 -16.14 9.54 2.57
C THR A 92 -17.65 9.47 2.36
N GLN A 93 -18.28 8.33 2.62
CA GLN A 93 -19.74 8.19 2.49
C GLN A 93 -20.50 9.06 3.51
N LYS A 94 -20.07 9.11 4.77
CA LYS A 94 -20.68 9.97 5.79
C LYS A 94 -20.62 11.45 5.42
N SER A 95 -19.51 11.91 4.86
CA SER A 95 -19.33 13.31 4.43
C SER A 95 -20.22 13.72 3.24
N LYS A 96 -20.67 12.77 2.42
CA LYS A 96 -21.60 13.03 1.29
C LYS A 96 -23.08 12.95 1.69
N ALA A 97 -23.39 12.36 2.83
CA ALA A 97 -24.76 12.20 3.34
C ALA A 97 -25.19 13.29 4.32
N ALA A 98 -24.25 14.15 4.75
CA ALA A 98 -24.47 15.34 5.57
C ALA A 98 -24.50 16.60 4.70
#